data_AF-A0A8I3PMJ1-F1
#
_entry.id   AF-A0A8I3PMJ1-F1
#
_cell.length_a   1.000
_cell.length_b   1.000
_cell.length_c   1.000
_cell.angle_alpha   90.00
_cell.angle_beta   90.00
_cell.angle_gamma   90.00
#
_symmetry.space_group_name_H-M   'P 1'
#
loop_
_entity.id
_entity.type
_entity.pdbx_description
1 polymer ?
#
loop_
_entity_poly.entity_id
_entity_poly.type
_entity_poly.pdbx_seq_one_letter_code
_entity_poly.pdbx_strand_id
1 'polypeptide(L)'
;MRIRTGSPGATRPGTPAPEQRSRRTPAARGSPGPWARPARLGLRLRRKAARRGSARGPPSLPEPGRRCRMPARSVLLAAASVLSACQQSYFALHVGKARLKYKVTPPAVSGSPEFERMFRAQQNCVEFYPIFLVTLWMAGWYFNQVFATCLGLVYIYARHQYFWGYSEAAKKRITGFRLSLGCLALLTVLGALGIANSFLDEYLDLNVIKKLRHF
;
A
#
# COMPACT_ATOMS: atom_id res chain seq x y z
N MET A 1 43.99 16.04 -51.13
CA MET A 1 45.21 16.32 -51.91
C MET A 1 46.01 17.38 -51.16
N ARG A 2 47.35 17.23 -51.13
CA ARG A 2 48.39 17.97 -50.39
C ARG A 2 48.61 17.61 -48.91
N ILE A 3 49.82 17.36 -48.41
CA ILE A 3 51.10 16.71 -48.82
C ILE A 3 52.15 17.15 -47.78
N ARG A 4 52.88 16.17 -47.21
CA ARG A 4 54.25 16.21 -46.61
C ARG A 4 54.54 17.30 -45.55
N THR A 5 55.55 17.25 -44.68
CA THR A 5 56.95 16.76 -44.67
C THR A 5 57.33 16.55 -43.20
N GLY A 6 58.07 15.53 -42.77
CA GLY A 6 59.52 15.36 -42.90
C GLY A 6 60.16 15.41 -41.48
N SER A 7 60.69 14.31 -40.93
CA SER A 7 62.07 13.78 -41.07
C SER A 7 63.03 14.30 -39.95
N PRO A 8 64.30 13.84 -39.80
CA PRO A 8 64.72 12.86 -38.78
C PRO A 8 66.04 13.20 -38.01
N GLY A 9 66.47 12.30 -37.09
CA GLY A 9 67.87 12.18 -36.61
C GLY A 9 68.37 13.28 -35.64
N ALA A 10 69.38 13.13 -34.80
CA ALA A 10 70.48 12.16 -34.74
C ALA A 10 71.23 12.22 -33.36
N THR A 11 71.92 11.12 -33.02
CA THR A 11 73.28 10.99 -32.37
C THR A 11 73.60 11.72 -31.05
N ARG A 12 73.82 11.00 -29.91
CA ARG A 12 75.09 10.39 -29.37
C ARG A 12 76.10 11.44 -28.79
N PRO A 13 77.14 11.04 -28.02
CA PRO A 13 77.21 10.26 -26.78
C PRO A 13 78.09 11.01 -25.71
N GLY A 14 78.16 10.52 -24.47
CA GLY A 14 79.09 11.09 -23.48
C GLY A 14 79.32 10.20 -22.26
N THR A 15 80.43 9.47 -22.28
CA THR A 15 81.15 8.94 -21.11
C THR A 15 82.58 9.47 -21.25
N PRO A 16 83.38 9.74 -20.19
CA PRO A 16 83.87 8.66 -19.32
C PRO A 16 84.25 9.01 -17.84
N ALA A 17 84.37 7.93 -17.04
CA ALA A 17 85.39 7.63 -16.01
C ALA A 17 85.43 8.40 -14.66
N PRO A 18 86.18 7.89 -13.64
CA PRO A 18 86.21 6.54 -13.08
C PRO A 18 86.21 6.53 -11.51
N GLU A 19 86.33 5.32 -10.93
CA GLU A 19 87.10 5.03 -9.70
C GLU A 19 86.42 5.17 -8.32
N GLN A 20 86.20 4.05 -7.63
CA GLN A 20 87.09 3.59 -6.55
C GLN A 20 86.62 2.25 -5.98
N ARG A 21 87.58 1.33 -5.89
CA ARG A 21 87.44 -0.04 -5.37
C ARG A 21 87.91 -0.06 -3.93
N SER A 22 87.09 -0.52 -3.00
CA SER A 22 87.57 -0.92 -1.68
C SER A 22 86.72 -2.07 -1.12
N ARG A 23 87.44 -3.16 -0.83
CA ARG A 23 86.96 -4.48 -0.42
C ARG A 23 86.46 -4.46 1.03
N ARG A 24 85.33 -5.12 1.33
CA ARG A 24 85.16 -5.89 2.59
C ARG A 24 84.34 -7.16 2.34
N THR A 25 84.86 -8.24 2.90
CA THR A 25 84.49 -9.66 2.87
C THR A 25 83.28 -9.99 3.76
N PRO A 26 82.73 -11.23 3.72
CA PRO A 26 81.34 -11.55 4.07
C PRO A 26 81.14 -12.04 5.51
N ALA A 27 80.00 -11.66 6.12
CA ALA A 27 79.32 -12.29 7.26
C ALA A 27 78.03 -11.47 7.47
N ALA A 28 76.85 -11.96 7.85
CA ALA A 28 76.44 -13.19 8.48
C ALA A 28 74.95 -13.45 8.15
N ARG A 29 74.52 -14.71 8.25
CA ARG A 29 73.10 -15.09 8.32
C ARG A 29 72.48 -14.45 9.56
N GLY A 30 71.61 -13.47 9.35
CA GLY A 30 70.71 -12.94 10.37
C GLY A 30 69.32 -13.56 10.22
N SER A 31 68.88 -14.28 11.25
CA SER A 31 67.52 -14.78 11.41
C SER A 31 66.49 -13.64 11.36
N PRO A 32 65.35 -13.76 10.66
CA PRO A 32 64.33 -12.72 10.66
C PRO A 32 63.60 -12.70 12.02
N GLY A 33 63.57 -11.51 12.64
CA GLY A 33 62.87 -11.25 13.91
C GLY A 33 61.33 -11.25 13.79
N PRO A 34 60.61 -11.19 14.93
CA PRO A 34 59.22 -11.66 15.04
C PRO A 34 58.13 -10.71 14.49
N TRP A 35 58.47 -9.71 13.67
CA TRP A 35 57.52 -8.65 13.28
C TRP A 35 57.17 -8.62 11.79
N ALA A 36 57.37 -9.73 11.06
CA ALA A 36 56.89 -9.87 9.69
C ALA A 36 55.35 -9.94 9.65
N ARG A 37 54.72 -8.78 9.39
CA ARG A 37 53.28 -8.59 9.20
C ARG A 37 52.74 -9.53 8.11
N PRO A 38 51.60 -10.22 8.31
CA PRO A 38 51.08 -11.16 7.33
C PRO A 38 50.41 -10.44 6.15
N ALA A 39 51.06 -10.49 4.98
CA ALA A 39 50.52 -10.10 3.66
C ALA A 39 49.36 -10.98 3.15
N ARG A 40 48.62 -11.64 4.05
CA ARG A 40 47.51 -12.58 3.72
C ARG A 40 46.11 -11.98 3.85
N LEU A 41 45.98 -10.74 4.34
CA LEU A 41 44.67 -10.09 4.50
C LEU A 41 44.24 -9.28 3.25
N GLY A 42 45.18 -8.71 2.50
CA GLY A 42 44.89 -7.93 1.29
C GLY A 42 44.32 -8.76 0.13
N LEU A 43 44.73 -10.03 0.01
CA LEU A 43 44.28 -10.91 -1.07
C LEU A 43 42.82 -11.39 -0.89
N ARG A 44 42.35 -11.49 0.36
CA ARG A 44 40.94 -11.85 0.65
C ARG A 44 39.97 -10.70 0.40
N LEU A 45 40.42 -9.46 0.59
CA LEU A 45 39.60 -8.27 0.31
C LEU A 45 39.44 -8.01 -1.19
N ARG A 46 40.47 -8.28 -2.01
CA ARG A 46 40.37 -8.20 -3.48
C ARG A 46 39.42 -9.25 -4.09
N ARG A 47 39.38 -10.48 -3.55
CA ARG A 47 38.41 -11.51 -4.00
C ARG A 47 36.95 -11.18 -3.62
N LYS A 48 36.70 -10.51 -2.49
CA LYS A 48 35.34 -10.06 -2.11
C LYS A 48 34.86 -8.87 -2.96
N ALA A 49 35.75 -7.98 -3.39
CA ALA A 49 35.41 -6.88 -4.28
C ALA A 49 35.04 -7.36 -5.70
N ALA A 50 35.80 -8.32 -6.26
CA ALA A 50 35.52 -8.87 -7.59
C ALA A 50 34.20 -9.66 -7.67
N ARG A 51 33.74 -10.27 -6.57
CA ARG A 51 32.43 -10.93 -6.51
C ARG A 51 31.24 -9.97 -6.33
N ARG A 52 31.47 -8.71 -5.95
CA ARG A 52 30.40 -7.70 -5.81
C ARG A 52 30.10 -6.94 -7.11
N GLY A 53 30.94 -7.08 -8.14
CA GLY A 53 30.80 -6.36 -9.41
C GLY A 53 30.15 -7.14 -10.56
N SER A 54 29.77 -8.42 -10.37
CA SER A 54 29.33 -9.30 -11.47
C SER A 54 27.97 -9.95 -11.18
N ALA A 55 26.95 -9.14 -10.92
CA ALA A 55 25.56 -9.60 -10.80
C ALA A 55 24.52 -8.54 -11.21
N ARG A 56 24.87 -7.64 -12.14
CA ARG A 56 23.87 -6.84 -12.86
C ARG A 56 23.94 -7.23 -14.33
N GLY A 57 23.13 -8.21 -14.71
CA GLY A 57 22.73 -8.35 -16.11
C GLY A 57 22.03 -7.07 -16.58
N PRO A 58 21.85 -6.87 -17.89
CA PRO A 58 21.13 -5.72 -18.41
C PRO A 58 19.75 -5.63 -17.74
N PRO A 59 19.20 -4.41 -17.51
CA PRO A 59 17.88 -4.27 -16.93
C PRO A 59 16.88 -5.04 -17.79
N SER A 60 16.26 -6.05 -17.20
CA SER A 60 15.14 -6.77 -17.81
C SER A 60 14.09 -5.75 -18.20
N LEU A 61 13.75 -5.70 -19.49
CA LEU A 61 12.65 -4.89 -20.02
C LEU A 61 11.38 -5.15 -19.17
N PRO A 62 10.54 -4.13 -18.93
CA PRO A 62 9.32 -4.32 -18.16
C PRO A 62 8.42 -5.33 -18.88
N GLU A 63 8.23 -6.51 -18.27
CA GLU A 63 7.30 -7.54 -18.71
C GLU A 63 5.92 -6.93 -19.01
N PRO A 64 5.45 -6.90 -20.26
CA PRO A 64 4.14 -6.38 -20.61
C PRO A 64 3.09 -7.42 -20.23
N GLY A 65 2.67 -7.45 -18.95
CA GLY A 65 1.63 -8.42 -18.57
C GLY A 65 1.35 -8.65 -17.10
N ARG A 66 2.06 -8.03 -16.15
CA ARG A 66 1.57 -8.04 -14.77
C ARG A 66 0.36 -7.12 -14.67
N ARG A 67 -0.83 -7.66 -14.97
CA ARG A 67 -2.08 -7.09 -14.43
C ARG A 67 -1.81 -6.72 -12.99
N CYS A 68 -2.05 -5.47 -12.62
CA CYS A 68 -2.19 -5.08 -11.22
C CYS A 68 -3.25 -5.99 -10.61
N ARG A 69 -2.84 -7.13 -10.05
CA ARG A 69 -3.66 -7.89 -9.12
C ARG A 69 -3.77 -6.98 -7.92
N MET A 70 -4.85 -6.20 -7.88
CA MET A 70 -5.34 -5.61 -6.65
C MET A 70 -5.23 -6.69 -5.56
N PRO A 71 -4.79 -6.35 -4.34
CA PRO A 71 -4.71 -7.34 -3.28
C PRO A 71 -6.07 -8.05 -3.20
N ALA A 72 -6.09 -9.37 -3.44
CA ALA A 72 -7.31 -10.17 -3.41
C ALA A 72 -8.10 -9.96 -2.09
N ARG A 73 -7.35 -9.56 -1.05
CA ARG A 73 -7.79 -9.11 0.27
C ARG A 73 -8.70 -7.87 0.33
N SER A 74 -9.01 -7.20 -0.78
CA SER A 74 -9.93 -6.04 -0.75
C SER A 74 -11.01 -6.08 -1.83
N VAL A 75 -11.02 -7.10 -2.70
CA VAL A 75 -11.99 -7.21 -3.80
C VAL A 75 -13.42 -7.28 -3.28
N LEU A 76 -13.67 -8.00 -2.18
CA LEU A 76 -15.02 -8.11 -1.58
C LEU A 76 -15.54 -6.77 -1.05
N LEU A 77 -14.69 -5.98 -0.37
CA LEU A 77 -15.05 -4.66 0.15
C LEU A 77 -15.30 -3.66 -0.98
N ALA A 78 -14.47 -3.72 -2.03
CA ALA A 78 -14.65 -2.91 -3.22
C ALA A 78 -15.97 -3.27 -3.94
N ALA A 79 -16.28 -4.56 -4.09
CA ALA A 79 -17.54 -5.01 -4.68
C ALA A 79 -18.76 -4.54 -3.86
N ALA A 80 -18.72 -4.66 -2.53
CA ALA A 80 -19.77 -4.14 -1.65
C ALA A 80 -19.90 -2.62 -1.74
N SER A 81 -18.78 -1.90 -1.84
CA SER A 81 -18.77 -0.43 -2.02
C SER A 81 -19.43 -0.03 -3.34
N VAL A 82 -19.07 -0.68 -4.45
CA VAL A 82 -19.70 -0.44 -5.77
C VAL A 82 -21.20 -0.75 -5.72
N LEU A 83 -21.59 -1.86 -5.12
CA LEU A 83 -23.01 -2.21 -4.97
C LEU A 83 -23.77 -1.15 -4.17
N SER A 84 -23.20 -0.66 -3.07
CA SER A 84 -23.79 0.40 -2.27
C SER A 84 -23.89 1.73 -3.03
N ALA A 85 -22.90 2.06 -3.87
CA ALA A 85 -22.93 3.24 -4.72
C ALA A 85 -24.04 3.13 -5.79
N CYS A 86 -24.21 1.96 -6.41
CA CYS A 86 -25.32 1.69 -7.32
C CYS A 86 -26.68 1.86 -6.63
N GLN A 87 -26.82 1.41 -5.38
CA GLN A 87 -28.04 1.60 -4.59
C GLN A 87 -28.33 3.09 -4.33
N GLN A 88 -27.33 3.89 -3.97
CA GLN A 88 -27.51 5.33 -3.75
C GLN A 88 -27.92 6.06 -5.04
N SER A 89 -27.31 5.70 -6.17
CA SER A 89 -27.70 6.20 -7.50
C SER A 89 -29.14 5.81 -7.83
N TYR A 90 -29.54 4.58 -7.52
CA TYR A 90 -30.93 4.13 -7.70
C TYR A 90 -31.92 4.99 -6.90
N PHE A 91 -31.65 5.28 -5.62
CA PHE A 91 -32.50 6.17 -4.82
C PHE A 91 -32.54 7.59 -5.37
N ALA A 92 -31.40 8.14 -5.82
CA ALA A 92 -31.34 9.46 -6.44
C ALA A 92 -32.18 9.53 -7.73
N LEU A 93 -32.12 8.50 -8.58
CA LEU A 93 -32.94 8.39 -9.78
C LEU A 93 -34.43 8.30 -9.44
N HIS A 94 -34.80 7.56 -8.40
CA HIS A 94 -36.20 7.48 -7.93
C HIS A 94 -36.73 8.84 -7.46
N VAL A 95 -35.93 9.59 -6.69
CA VAL A 95 -36.28 10.96 -6.30
C VAL A 95 -36.38 11.87 -7.54
N GLY A 96 -35.46 11.75 -8.50
CA GLY A 96 -35.52 12.50 -9.77
C GLY A 96 -36.80 12.22 -10.56
N LYS A 97 -37.20 10.95 -10.68
CA LYS A 97 -38.48 10.55 -11.29
C LYS A 97 -39.67 11.11 -10.51
N ALA A 98 -39.62 11.09 -9.18
CA ALA A 98 -40.66 11.66 -8.34
C ALA A 98 -40.78 13.19 -8.53
N ARG A 99 -39.65 13.91 -8.64
CA ARG A 99 -39.67 15.36 -8.96
C ARG A 99 -40.40 15.65 -10.25
N LEU A 100 -40.16 14.84 -11.29
CA LEU A 100 -40.85 14.98 -12.57
C LEU A 100 -42.34 14.66 -12.44
N LYS A 101 -42.70 13.56 -11.74
CA LYS A 101 -44.09 13.11 -11.55
C LYS A 101 -44.93 14.14 -10.78
N TYR A 102 -44.41 14.67 -9.68
CA TYR A 102 -45.11 15.64 -8.83
C TYR A 102 -44.85 17.10 -9.23
N LYS A 103 -44.16 17.34 -10.35
CA LYS A 103 -43.83 18.67 -10.88
C LYS A 103 -43.14 19.59 -9.85
N VAL A 104 -42.26 19.03 -9.03
CA VAL A 104 -41.50 19.77 -8.01
C VAL A 104 -40.22 20.31 -8.64
N THR A 105 -40.26 21.56 -9.09
CA THR A 105 -39.11 22.26 -9.67
C THR A 105 -38.07 22.60 -8.60
N PRO A 106 -36.77 22.29 -8.80
CA PRO A 106 -35.71 22.80 -7.93
C PRO A 106 -35.77 24.33 -7.82
N PRO A 107 -35.50 24.95 -6.65
CA PRO A 107 -34.96 24.40 -5.41
C PRO A 107 -36.02 23.82 -4.45
N ALA A 108 -37.29 23.74 -4.86
CA ALA A 108 -38.35 23.27 -3.97
C ALA A 108 -38.10 21.83 -3.50
N VAL A 109 -38.28 21.62 -2.21
CA VAL A 109 -38.16 20.32 -1.52
C VAL A 109 -39.46 19.89 -0.85
N SER A 110 -40.50 20.72 -0.99
CA SER A 110 -41.85 20.48 -0.45
C SER A 110 -42.81 20.25 -1.62
N GLY A 111 -43.79 19.38 -1.43
CA GLY A 111 -44.70 18.98 -2.51
C GLY A 111 -45.74 17.99 -2.02
N SER A 112 -45.94 16.90 -2.77
CA SER A 112 -46.83 15.84 -2.30
C SER A 112 -46.23 15.12 -1.08
N PRO A 113 -47.04 14.65 -0.12
CA PRO A 113 -46.55 13.89 1.03
C PRO A 113 -45.76 12.63 0.62
N GLU A 114 -46.06 12.04 -0.55
CA GLU A 114 -45.32 10.91 -1.13
C GLU A 114 -43.92 11.32 -1.59
N PHE A 115 -43.81 12.46 -2.28
CA PHE A 115 -42.53 13.02 -2.70
C PHE A 115 -41.66 13.35 -1.48
N GLU A 116 -42.22 14.02 -0.48
CA GLU A 116 -41.48 14.41 0.72
C GLU A 116 -40.95 13.19 1.49
N ARG A 117 -41.75 12.13 1.63
CA ARG A 117 -41.30 10.88 2.24
C ARG A 117 -40.12 10.27 1.48
N MET A 118 -40.21 10.19 0.16
CA MET A 118 -39.15 9.62 -0.68
C MET A 118 -37.88 10.47 -0.66
N PHE A 119 -38.02 11.79 -0.73
CA PHE A 119 -36.91 12.74 -0.64
C PHE A 119 -36.21 12.63 0.72
N ARG A 120 -36.97 12.58 1.83
CA ARG A 120 -36.41 12.41 3.18
C ARG A 120 -35.75 11.05 3.39
N ALA A 121 -36.31 10.00 2.82
CA ALA A 121 -35.69 8.67 2.85
C ALA A 121 -34.33 8.68 2.13
N GLN A 122 -34.25 9.29 0.96
CA GLN A 122 -33.01 9.41 0.20
C GLN A 122 -31.96 10.28 0.93
N GLN A 123 -32.36 11.42 1.48
CA GLN A 123 -31.46 12.28 2.26
C GLN A 123 -30.86 11.53 3.46
N ASN A 124 -31.68 10.82 4.23
CA ASN A 124 -31.19 10.02 5.35
C ASN A 124 -30.20 8.94 4.89
N CYS A 125 -30.48 8.25 3.78
CA CYS A 125 -29.53 7.28 3.24
C CYS A 125 -28.19 7.92 2.86
N VAL A 126 -28.17 9.16 2.36
CA VAL A 126 -26.95 9.90 2.03
C VAL A 126 -26.19 10.35 3.28
N GLU A 127 -26.88 10.82 4.31
CA GLU A 127 -26.26 11.29 5.58
C GLU A 127 -25.44 10.18 6.27
N PHE A 128 -25.95 8.94 6.25
CA PHE A 128 -25.26 7.80 6.86
C PHE A 128 -24.26 7.09 5.93
N TYR A 129 -24.27 7.41 4.64
CA TYR A 129 -23.41 6.73 3.65
C TYR A 129 -21.91 6.90 3.92
N PRO A 130 -21.40 8.09 4.27
CA PRO A 130 -19.99 8.25 4.65
C PRO A 130 -19.61 7.41 5.87
N ILE A 131 -20.49 7.34 6.88
CA ILE A 131 -20.25 6.57 8.11
C ILE A 131 -20.17 5.07 7.75
N PHE A 132 -21.08 4.60 6.90
CA PHE A 132 -21.06 3.22 6.42
C PHE A 132 -19.76 2.89 5.66
N LEU A 133 -19.34 3.74 4.73
CA LEU A 133 -18.11 3.50 3.97
C LEU A 133 -16.88 3.46 4.90
N VAL A 134 -16.72 4.44 5.78
CA VAL A 134 -15.59 4.47 6.71
C VAL A 134 -15.58 3.20 7.57
N THR A 135 -16.70 2.87 8.21
CA THR A 135 -16.78 1.71 9.12
C THR A 135 -16.61 0.36 8.39
N LEU A 136 -17.14 0.22 7.18
CA LEU A 136 -16.94 -0.97 6.34
C LEU A 136 -15.46 -1.22 6.03
N TRP A 137 -14.75 -0.17 5.61
CA TRP A 137 -13.33 -0.28 5.27
C TRP A 137 -12.46 -0.50 6.50
N MET A 138 -12.73 0.19 7.61
CA MET A 138 -12.01 -0.03 8.87
C MET A 138 -12.22 -1.45 9.41
N ALA A 139 -13.46 -1.95 9.46
CA ALA A 139 -13.73 -3.32 9.89
C ALA A 139 -13.13 -4.36 8.92
N GLY A 140 -13.13 -4.06 7.62
CA GLY A 140 -12.60 -4.96 6.59
C GLY A 140 -11.07 -5.09 6.61
N TRP A 141 -10.35 -4.00 6.91
CA TRP A 141 -8.89 -4.00 6.97
C TRP A 141 -8.34 -4.49 8.31
N TYR A 142 -8.95 -4.07 9.43
CA TYR A 142 -8.39 -4.33 10.76
C TYR A 142 -8.97 -5.55 11.47
N PHE A 143 -10.12 -6.07 11.05
CA PHE A 143 -10.76 -7.22 11.70
C PHE A 143 -10.86 -8.43 10.77
N ASN A 144 -11.83 -8.42 9.85
CA ASN A 144 -12.05 -9.53 8.93
C ASN A 144 -12.83 -9.07 7.69
N GLN A 145 -12.22 -9.25 6.52
CA GLN A 145 -12.80 -8.84 5.24
C GLN A 145 -14.14 -9.51 4.91
N VAL A 146 -14.27 -10.82 5.15
CA VAL A 146 -15.48 -11.59 4.82
C VAL A 146 -16.63 -11.14 5.73
N PHE A 147 -16.36 -11.05 7.03
CA PHE A 147 -17.38 -10.65 8.00
C PHE A 147 -17.86 -9.21 7.77
N ALA A 148 -16.94 -8.28 7.52
CA ALA A 148 -17.27 -6.89 7.19
C ALA A 148 -18.10 -6.81 5.89
N THR A 149 -17.77 -7.61 4.88
CA THR A 149 -18.55 -7.67 3.63
C THR A 149 -19.96 -8.21 3.88
N CYS A 150 -20.12 -9.30 4.62
CA CYS A 150 -21.44 -9.85 4.95
C CYS A 150 -22.30 -8.82 5.70
N LEU A 151 -21.75 -8.15 6.71
CA LEU A 151 -22.43 -7.07 7.41
C LEU A 151 -22.78 -5.90 6.48
N GLY A 152 -21.89 -5.56 5.55
CA GLY A 152 -22.13 -4.54 4.54
C GLY A 152 -23.30 -4.89 3.62
N LEU A 153 -23.42 -6.15 3.19
CA LEU A 153 -24.55 -6.62 2.39
C LEU A 153 -25.87 -6.56 3.17
N VAL A 154 -25.86 -6.94 4.46
CA VAL A 154 -27.03 -6.82 5.33
C VAL A 154 -27.42 -5.34 5.51
N TYR A 155 -26.45 -4.43 5.66
CA TYR A 155 -26.71 -3.00 5.72
C TYR A 155 -27.35 -2.47 4.42
N ILE A 156 -26.83 -2.86 3.25
CA ILE A 156 -27.38 -2.50 1.93
C ILE A 156 -28.83 -3.00 1.83
N TYR A 157 -29.10 -4.24 2.23
CA TYR A 157 -30.46 -4.79 2.24
C TYR A 157 -31.40 -4.03 3.18
N ALA A 158 -30.94 -3.73 4.41
CA ALA A 158 -31.69 -2.97 5.39
C ALA A 158 -32.03 -1.56 4.87
N ARG A 159 -31.10 -0.92 4.16
CA ARG A 159 -31.32 0.38 3.52
C ARG A 159 -32.32 0.31 2.37
N HIS A 160 -32.34 -0.78 1.62
CA HIS A 160 -33.34 -0.99 0.58
C HIS A 160 -34.74 -1.12 1.20
N GLN A 161 -34.89 -1.93 2.24
CA GLN A 161 -36.13 -2.08 3.00
C GLN A 161 -36.57 -0.76 3.66
N TYR A 162 -35.63 0.03 4.19
CA TYR A 162 -35.92 1.34 4.75
C TYR A 162 -36.52 2.29 3.69
N PHE A 163 -35.93 2.37 2.50
CA PHE A 163 -36.39 3.27 1.44
C PHE A 163 -37.80 2.90 0.95
N TRP A 164 -38.04 1.61 0.66
CA TRP A 164 -39.35 1.12 0.23
C TRP A 164 -40.41 1.21 1.34
N GLY A 165 -40.05 0.87 2.58
CA GLY A 165 -40.95 1.00 3.71
C GLY A 165 -41.36 2.46 3.94
N TYR A 166 -40.43 3.41 3.79
CA TYR A 166 -40.70 4.83 3.99
C TYR A 166 -41.53 5.42 2.83
N SER A 167 -41.32 4.98 1.58
CA SER A 167 -42.13 5.47 0.46
C SER A 167 -43.62 5.12 0.65
N GLU A 168 -43.93 3.91 1.14
CA GLU A 168 -45.30 3.49 1.45
C GLU A 168 -45.88 4.20 2.68
N ALA A 169 -45.20 4.14 3.82
CA ALA A 169 -45.72 4.68 5.07
C ALA A 169 -44.61 5.11 6.02
N ALA A 170 -44.76 6.30 6.61
CA ALA A 170 -43.76 6.86 7.52
C ALA A 170 -43.45 5.95 8.73
N LYS A 171 -44.40 5.12 9.19
CA LYS A 171 -44.22 4.19 10.31
C LYS A 171 -43.45 2.91 9.93
N LYS A 172 -43.53 2.45 8.67
CA LYS A 172 -42.87 1.22 8.20
C LYS A 172 -41.35 1.35 8.09
N ARG A 173 -40.81 2.57 8.19
CA ARG A 173 -39.37 2.83 8.16
C ARG A 173 -38.59 2.24 9.34
N ILE A 174 -39.23 2.04 10.49
CA ILE A 174 -38.55 1.79 11.77
C ILE A 174 -37.76 0.48 11.74
N THR A 175 -38.31 -0.58 11.14
CA THR A 175 -37.67 -1.90 11.10
C THR A 175 -36.37 -1.87 10.29
N GLY A 176 -36.42 -1.35 9.07
CA GLY A 176 -35.24 -1.18 8.21
C GLY A 176 -34.21 -0.24 8.82
N PHE A 177 -34.67 0.84 9.47
CA PHE A 177 -33.80 1.80 10.16
C PHE A 177 -33.03 1.15 11.31
N ARG A 178 -33.71 0.45 12.21
CA ARG A 178 -33.08 -0.24 13.36
C ARG A 178 -32.07 -1.30 12.91
N LEU A 179 -32.40 -2.07 11.87
CA LEU A 179 -31.49 -3.06 11.31
C LEU A 179 -30.24 -2.38 10.73
N SER A 180 -30.41 -1.29 9.97
CA SER A 180 -29.28 -0.54 9.40
C SER A 180 -28.39 0.08 10.48
N LEU A 181 -28.97 0.61 11.56
CA LEU A 181 -28.23 1.14 12.71
C LEU A 181 -27.48 0.04 13.46
N GLY A 182 -28.11 -1.12 13.68
CA GLY A 182 -27.46 -2.27 14.31
C GLY A 182 -26.24 -2.75 13.52
N CYS A 183 -26.37 -2.87 12.19
CA CYS A 183 -25.26 -3.23 11.32
C CYS A 183 -24.13 -2.19 11.37
N LEU A 184 -24.49 -0.90 11.34
CA LEU A 184 -23.52 0.20 11.39
C LEU A 184 -22.78 0.24 12.74
N ALA A 185 -23.50 0.09 13.85
CA ALA A 185 -22.92 0.03 15.18
C ALA A 185 -21.97 -1.15 15.32
N LEU A 186 -22.36 -2.32 14.79
CA LEU A 186 -21.52 -3.51 14.80
C LEU A 186 -20.26 -3.32 13.95
N LEU A 187 -20.37 -2.76 12.74
CA LEU A 187 -19.20 -2.42 11.92
C LEU A 187 -18.26 -1.44 12.63
N THR A 188 -18.80 -0.41 13.29
CA THR A 188 -18.00 0.54 14.08
C THR A 188 -17.26 -0.15 15.22
N VAL A 189 -17.92 -1.01 15.99
CA VAL A 189 -17.30 -1.74 17.11
C VAL A 189 -16.21 -2.66 16.60
N LEU A 190 -16.44 -3.40 15.51
CA LEU A 190 -15.44 -4.29 14.91
C LEU A 190 -14.23 -3.52 14.37
N GLY A 191 -14.48 -2.39 13.71
CA GLY A 191 -13.42 -1.48 13.26
C GLY A 191 -12.59 -0.96 14.44
N ALA A 192 -13.24 -0.46 15.49
CA ALA A 192 -12.57 0.04 16.69
C ALA A 192 -11.75 -1.05 17.41
N LEU A 193 -12.31 -2.26 17.58
CA LEU A 193 -11.62 -3.40 18.18
C LEU A 193 -10.42 -3.85 17.34
N GLY A 194 -10.56 -3.89 16.01
CA GLY A 194 -9.46 -4.24 15.11
C GLY A 194 -8.32 -3.23 15.17
N ILE A 195 -8.63 -1.93 15.20
CA ILE A 195 -7.63 -0.87 15.34
C ILE A 195 -6.96 -0.95 16.71
N ALA A 196 -7.74 -1.11 17.78
CA ALA A 196 -7.20 -1.24 19.13
C ALA A 196 -6.25 -2.43 19.25
N ASN A 197 -6.64 -3.61 18.75
CA ASN A 197 -5.77 -4.78 18.74
C ASN A 197 -4.49 -4.55 17.93
N SER A 198 -4.60 -3.92 16.76
CA SER A 198 -3.43 -3.60 15.93
C SER A 198 -2.48 -2.62 16.63
N PHE A 199 -3.03 -1.63 17.33
CA PHE A 199 -2.26 -0.68 18.12
C PHE A 199 -1.60 -1.35 19.34
N LEU A 200 -2.31 -2.22 20.05
CA LEU A 200 -1.76 -2.98 21.17
C LEU A 200 -0.59 -3.88 20.73
N ASP A 201 -0.72 -4.56 19.59
CA ASP A 201 0.33 -5.41 19.03
C ASP A 201 1.57 -4.60 18.64
N GLU A 202 1.39 -3.43 18.01
CA GLU A 202 2.51 -2.60 17.52
C GLU A 202 3.20 -1.78 18.63
N TYR A 203 2.46 -1.28 19.62
CA TYR A 203 3.01 -0.37 20.64
C TYR A 203 3.35 -1.03 21.97
N LEU A 204 2.67 -2.11 22.35
CA LEU A 204 2.90 -2.74 23.65
C LEU A 204 3.69 -4.04 23.56
N ASP A 205 3.96 -4.56 22.35
CA ASP A 205 4.68 -5.82 22.10
C ASP A 205 4.17 -6.97 22.99
N LEU A 206 2.92 -6.86 23.44
CA LEU A 206 2.24 -7.83 24.27
C LEU A 206 1.80 -8.96 23.35
N ASN A 207 2.77 -9.77 22.95
CA ASN A 207 2.53 -11.13 22.50
C ASN A 207 1.89 -11.90 23.68
N VAL A 208 0.61 -11.65 24.00
CA VAL A 208 -0.15 -12.41 24.99
C VAL A 208 -0.10 -13.90 24.61
N ILE A 209 -0.05 -14.20 23.31
CA ILE A 209 0.12 -15.55 22.76
C ILE A 209 1.52 -16.15 23.03
N LYS A 210 2.59 -15.36 23.13
CA LYS A 210 3.90 -15.88 23.59
C LYS A 210 3.97 -16.00 25.11
N LYS A 211 3.30 -15.10 25.85
CA LYS A 211 3.28 -15.12 27.32
C LYS A 211 2.43 -16.26 27.89
N LEU A 212 1.36 -16.67 27.19
CA LEU A 212 0.52 -17.82 27.58
C LEU A 212 1.12 -19.17 27.19
N ARG A 213 2.06 -19.23 26.24
CA ARG A 213 2.73 -20.47 25.81
C ARG A 213 3.99 -20.78 26.64
N HIS A 214 4.38 -19.88 27.53
CA HIS A 214 5.54 -20.00 28.41
C HIS A 214 5.17 -20.30 29.87
N PHE A 215 3.89 -20.44 30.18
CA PHE A 215 3.38 -21.08 31.39
C PHE A 215 2.90 -22.49 31.04
#